data_AF-A0A2X3J0K2-F1
#
_entry.id   AF-A0A2X3J0K2-F1
#
_cell.length_a   1.000
_cell.length_b   1.000
_cell.length_c   1.000
_cell.angle_alpha   90.00
_cell.angle_beta   90.00
_cell.angle_gamma   90.00
#
_symmetry.space_group_name_H-M   'P 1'
#
loop_
_entity.id
_entity.type
_entity.pdbx_description
1 polymer ?
#
loop_
_entity_poly.entity_id
_entity_poly.type
_entity_poly.pdbx_seq_one_letter_code
_entity_poly.pdbx_strand_id
1 'polypeptide(L)' 'MLYNFFTTTMLSHSSDQQIKDTRETPFTELDFIGIALYGETEKLKPLTRKFSVFKG' A
#
# COMPACT_ATOMS: atom_id res chain seq x y z
N MET A 1 2.34 14.75 1.55
CA MET A 1 2.45 13.45 0.84
C MET A 1 1.31 12.60 1.34
N LEU A 2 0.47 12.13 0.44
CA LEU A 2 -0.64 11.23 0.76
C LEU A 2 -0.25 9.83 0.31
N TYR A 3 -0.70 8.82 1.04
CA TYR A 3 -0.46 7.43 0.67
C TYR A 3 -1.68 6.57 0.98
N ASN A 4 -1.91 5.59 0.12
CA ASN A 4 -2.77 4.45 0.39
C ASN A 4 -1.90 3.21 0.36
N PHE A 5 -2.17 2.25 1.23
CA PHE A 5 -1.51 0.95 1.20
C PHE A 5 -2.54 -0.15 0.99
N PHE A 6 -2.05 -1.28 0.50
CA PHE A 6 -2.85 -2.48 0.26
C PHE A 6 -2.23 -3.63 1.03
N THR A 7 -3.07 -4.39 1.72
CA THR A 7 -2.67 -5.54 2.55
C THR A 7 -3.38 -6.80 2.10
N THR A 8 -2.88 -7.96 2.52
CA THR A 8 -3.51 -9.26 2.22
C THR A 8 -4.94 -9.37 2.78
N THR A 9 -5.25 -8.69 3.90
CA THR A 9 -6.60 -8.60 4.48
C THR A 9 -7.63 -7.96 3.54
N MET A 10 -7.19 -7.18 2.54
CA MET A 10 -8.07 -6.59 1.52
C MET A 10 -8.40 -7.55 0.37
N LEU A 11 -7.90 -8.79 0.40
CA LEU A 11 -8.16 -9.81 -0.62
C LEU A 11 -9.29 -10.78 -0.24
N SER A 12 -9.98 -10.52 0.87
CA SER A 12 -11.11 -11.33 1.35
C SER A 12 -12.34 -11.30 0.41
N HIS A 13 -13.29 -12.21 0.62
CA HIS A 13 -14.39 -12.49 -0.31
C HIS A 13 -15.50 -11.42 -0.41
N SER A 14 -15.54 -10.43 0.49
CA SER A 14 -16.51 -9.32 0.43
C SER A 14 -15.92 -8.03 1.01
N SER A 15 -16.46 -6.88 0.59
CA SER A 15 -16.00 -5.56 1.08
C SER A 15 -16.14 -5.42 2.60
N ASP A 16 -17.25 -5.88 3.17
CA ASP A 16 -17.47 -5.81 4.62
C ASP A 16 -16.43 -6.65 5.39
N GLN A 17 -16.09 -7.83 4.86
CA GLN A 17 -15.08 -8.69 5.47
C GLN A 17 -13.68 -8.08 5.33
N GLN A 18 -13.35 -7.49 4.17
CA GLN A 18 -12.07 -6.80 3.96
C GLN A 18 -11.89 -5.61 4.93
N ILE A 19 -12.95 -4.82 5.15
CA ILE A 19 -12.95 -3.70 6.10
C ILE A 19 -12.74 -4.23 7.52
N LYS A 20 -13.45 -5.28 7.91
CA LYS A 20 -13.34 -5.89 9.22
C LYS A 20 -11.93 -6.44 9.47
N ASP A 21 -11.44 -7.29 8.57
CA ASP A 21 -10.13 -7.94 8.67
C ASP A 21 -9.01 -6.91 8.79
N THR A 22 -9.04 -5.87 7.93
CA THR A 22 -8.02 -4.82 7.93
C THR A 22 -8.06 -3.98 9.21
N ARG A 23 -9.25 -3.76 9.79
CA ARG A 23 -9.42 -2.98 11.01
C ARG A 23 -9.02 -3.75 12.28
N GLU A 24 -9.27 -5.05 12.31
CA GLU A 24 -9.05 -5.90 13.48
C GLU A 24 -7.62 -6.46 13.53
N THR A 25 -6.93 -6.57 12.39
CA THR A 25 -5.54 -7.03 12.35
C THR A 25 -4.60 -5.98 12.94
N PRO A 26 -3.75 -6.32 13.92
CA PRO A 26 -2.73 -5.42 14.44
C PRO A 26 -1.82 -4.91 13.32
N PHE A 27 -1.41 -3.64 13.37
CA PHE A 27 -0.61 -3.05 12.30
C PHE A 27 0.70 -3.80 12.01
N THR A 28 1.31 -4.37 13.06
CA THR A 28 2.54 -5.18 12.96
C THR A 28 2.33 -6.54 12.30
N GLU A 29 1.09 -6.99 12.16
CA GLU A 29 0.69 -8.26 11.55
C GLU A 29 0.07 -8.05 10.16
N LEU A 30 -0.07 -6.79 9.71
CA LEU A 30 -0.51 -6.50 8.36
C LEU A 30 0.59 -6.84 7.35
N ASP A 31 0.30 -7.78 6.45
CA ASP A 31 1.16 -8.08 5.31
C ASP A 31 0.87 -7.11 4.16
N PHE A 32 1.81 -6.19 3.92
CA PHE A 32 1.71 -5.16 2.88
C PHE A 32 2.12 -5.70 1.52
N ILE A 33 1.23 -5.53 0.53
CA ILE A 33 1.44 -6.00 -0.85
C ILE A 33 1.60 -4.86 -1.85
N GLY A 34 1.27 -3.63 -1.47
CA GLY A 34 1.41 -2.47 -2.35
C GLY A 34 1.19 -1.14 -1.64
N ILE A 35 1.69 -0.07 -2.26
CA ILE A 35 1.50 1.30 -1.80
C ILE A 35 1.34 2.23 -2.99
N ALA A 36 0.37 3.14 -2.92
CA ALA A 36 0.19 4.24 -3.85
C ALA A 36 0.56 5.55 -3.17
N LEU A 37 1.52 6.28 -3.74
CA LEU A 37 2.02 7.56 -3.22
C LEU A 37 1.56 8.71 -4.10
N TYR A 38 1.08 9.79 -3.50
CA TYR A 38 0.65 11.00 -4.19
C TYR A 38 1.36 12.23 -3.61
N GLY A 39 1.98 13.03 -4.49
CA GLY A 39 2.75 14.21 -4.10
C GLY A 39 3.70 14.71 -5.19
N GLU A 40 4.54 15.68 -4.81
CA GLU A 40 5.55 16.29 -5.68
C GLU A 40 6.58 15.27 -6.18
N THR A 41 6.85 15.26 -7.48
CA THR A 41 7.80 14.34 -8.13
C THR A 41 9.18 14.33 -7.48
N GLU A 42 9.72 15.51 -7.14
CA GLU A 42 11.06 15.63 -6.52
C GLU A 42 11.15 14.94 -5.16
N LYS A 43 10.03 14.84 -4.43
CA LYS A 43 9.96 14.14 -3.14
C LYS A 43 9.70 12.64 -3.31
N LEU A 44 8.94 12.24 -4.32
CA LEU A 44 8.58 10.84 -4.54
C LEU A 44 9.66 10.04 -5.27
N LYS A 45 10.36 10.66 -6.23
CA LYS A 45 11.35 9.99 -7.08
C LYS A 45 12.47 9.31 -6.29
N PRO A 46 13.06 9.91 -5.23
CA PRO A 46 14.05 9.22 -4.40
C PRO A 46 13.51 7.96 -3.71
N LEU A 47 12.22 7.93 -3.36
CA LEU A 47 11.57 6.81 -2.68
C LEU A 47 11.25 5.65 -3.63
N THR A 48 10.79 5.97 -4.85
CA THR A 48 10.27 4.98 -5.81
C THR A 48 11.31 4.49 -6.82
N ARG A 49 12.41 5.23 -7.05
CA ARG A 49 13.40 4.92 -8.09
C ARG A 49 13.93 3.49 -8.04
N LYS A 50 14.21 2.96 -6.83
CA LYS A 50 14.72 1.60 -6.65
C LYS A 50 13.73 0.49 -7.02
N PHE A 51 12.44 0.83 -7.12
CA PHE A 51 11.35 -0.08 -7.48
C PHE A 51 10.84 0.14 -8.91
N SER A 52 11.45 1.06 -9.66
CA SER A 52 11.05 1.34 -11.04
C SER A 52 11.35 0.13 -11.93
N VAL A 53 10.32 -0.36 -12.63
CA VAL A 53 10.44 -1.40 -13.67
C VAL A 53 10.96 -0.83 -15.00
N PHE A 54 10.84 0.49 -15.20
CA PHE A 54 11.43 1.16 -16.35
C PHE A 54 12.94 1.28 -16.16
N LYS A 55 13.69 0.63 -17.05
CA LYS A 55 15.14 0.79 -17.18
C LYS A 55 15.40 1.85 -18.25
N GLY A 56 15.48 3.11 -17.82
CA GLY A 56 15.92 4.26 -18.62
C GLY A 56 17.04 4.97 -17.91
#